data_AF-A0A8H6A4X0-F1
#
_entry.id   AF-A0A8H6A4X0-F1
#
_cell.length_a   1.000
_cell.length_b   1.000
_cell.length_c   1.000
_cell.angle_alpha   90.00
_cell.angle_beta   90.00
_cell.angle_gamma   90.00
#
_symmetry.space_group_name_H-M   'P 1'
#
loop_
_entity.id
_entity.type
_entity.pdbx_description
1 polymer ?
#
loop_
_entity_poly.entity_id
_entity_poly.type
_entity_poly.pdbx_seq_one_letter_code
_entity_poly.pdbx_strand_id
1 'polypeptide(L)'
;MYRLPFVLLSAFLLINAAAQAAGVCPLLGPVYPAPKQFSNNTTFDAAAQKISNKLDEAIRSAFGSQNPVFDANATSLALQIFSVEDSTPLLQYYYTSTLTQTATTGVRVVDENTVFRIGSVTKLLTVFLFLIEKGNVLFHEPVIKYVPELREAADDLRRNGIEKEVRIDYVCWEEVTIGELASQLSGISRQYALGDLSLGTSKLVSVGFSQLPEADIPPCGPPLSPCDRTQFFHGLLRRHPVVPSASTPIYSNAAFQILAYALEEMIGKSFPELLQRDLIDALGLTRSSTGKPADEYGIIPFNATTSLWSLDIREEIP
;
A
#
# COMPACT_ATOMS: atom_id res chain seq x y z
N MET A 1 23.50 -30.93 64.12
CA MET A 1 24.58 -30.75 63.12
C MET A 1 24.05 -30.68 61.68
N TYR A 2 22.92 -29.98 61.41
CA TYR A 2 22.32 -29.85 60.06
C TYR A 2 21.69 -28.47 59.79
N ARG A 3 22.02 -27.43 60.58
CA ARG A 3 21.41 -26.09 60.40
C ARG A 3 22.25 -25.12 59.56
N LEU A 4 23.57 -25.31 59.48
CA LEU A 4 24.45 -24.47 58.67
C LEU A 4 24.31 -24.69 57.14
N PRO A 5 24.19 -25.92 56.62
CA PRO A 5 24.08 -26.12 55.17
C PRO A 5 22.71 -25.68 54.62
N PHE A 6 21.65 -25.72 55.44
CA PHE A 6 20.31 -25.30 55.03
C PHE A 6 20.18 -23.77 54.91
N VAL A 7 20.85 -23.02 55.80
CA VAL A 7 20.89 -21.54 55.76
C VAL A 7 21.74 -21.04 54.59
N LEU A 8 22.83 -21.72 54.27
CA LEU A 8 23.66 -21.39 53.10
C LEU A 8 22.94 -21.70 51.78
N LEU A 9 22.19 -22.80 51.69
CA LEU A 9 21.41 -23.15 50.49
C LEU A 9 20.26 -22.17 50.24
N SER A 10 19.58 -21.73 51.32
CA SER A 10 18.49 -20.74 51.21
C SER A 10 18.99 -19.32 50.92
N ALA A 11 20.18 -18.94 51.42
CA ALA A 11 20.84 -17.70 51.00
C ALA A 11 21.27 -17.74 49.53
N PHE A 12 21.79 -18.87 49.03
CA PHE A 12 22.18 -19.02 47.62
C PHE A 12 20.97 -18.99 46.65
N LEU A 13 19.81 -19.49 47.08
CA LEU A 13 18.56 -19.42 46.30
C LEU A 13 17.95 -18.02 46.29
N LEU A 14 18.07 -17.25 47.37
CA LEU A 14 17.58 -15.86 47.42
C LEU A 14 18.45 -14.90 46.61
N ILE A 15 19.76 -15.13 46.51
CA ILE A 15 20.67 -14.29 45.70
C ILE A 15 20.46 -14.53 44.19
N ASN A 16 20.10 -15.76 43.78
CA ASN A 16 19.78 -16.04 42.37
C ASN A 16 18.38 -15.57 41.93
N ALA A 17 17.45 -15.33 42.86
CA ALA A 17 16.13 -14.77 42.55
C ALA A 17 16.18 -13.26 42.24
N ALA A 18 17.20 -12.54 42.72
CA ALA A 18 17.39 -11.11 42.45
C ALA A 18 18.15 -10.82 41.13
N ALA A 19 18.58 -11.86 40.41
CA ALA A 19 19.26 -11.75 39.12
C ALA A 19 18.37 -12.17 37.93
N GLN A 20 17.04 -12.15 38.09
CA GLN A 20 16.20 -11.85 36.95
C GLN A 20 16.45 -10.38 36.64
N ALA A 21 17.42 -10.13 35.75
CA ALA A 21 17.45 -8.92 34.97
C ALA A 21 15.99 -8.68 34.56
N ALA A 22 15.38 -7.63 35.10
CA ALA A 22 14.12 -7.16 34.59
C ALA A 22 14.35 -7.07 33.09
N GLY A 23 13.75 -8.00 32.34
CA GLY A 23 13.74 -7.93 30.90
C GLY A 23 12.94 -6.68 30.63
N VAL A 24 13.62 -5.54 30.59
CA VAL A 24 13.05 -4.29 30.15
C VAL A 24 12.68 -4.62 28.72
N CYS A 25 11.44 -5.04 28.49
CA CYS A 25 10.83 -4.96 27.18
C CYS A 25 10.84 -3.45 26.91
N PRO A 26 11.79 -2.94 26.10
CA PRO A 26 11.74 -1.54 25.78
C PRO A 26 10.36 -1.30 25.15
N LEU A 27 9.70 -0.23 25.55
CA LEU A 27 8.48 0.20 24.85
C LEU A 27 8.79 0.19 23.36
N LEU A 28 7.93 -0.46 22.57
CA LEU A 28 8.08 -0.45 21.11
C LEU A 28 8.00 1.01 20.66
N GLY A 29 9.12 1.54 20.18
CA GLY A 29 9.23 2.93 19.76
C GLY A 29 10.63 3.52 19.95
N PRO A 30 10.82 4.77 19.49
CA PRO A 30 12.08 5.47 19.69
C PRO A 30 12.33 5.70 21.19
N VAL A 31 13.38 5.07 21.72
CA VAL A 31 13.84 5.24 23.11
C VAL A 31 14.64 6.52 23.34
N TYR A 32 15.01 7.21 22.27
CA TYR A 32 15.70 8.51 22.30
C TYR A 32 14.82 9.60 21.69
N PRO A 33 14.92 10.85 22.15
CA PRO A 33 14.24 11.96 21.50
C PRO A 33 14.68 12.06 20.04
N ALA A 34 13.78 12.54 19.18
CA ALA A 34 14.11 12.82 17.78
C ALA A 34 15.32 13.77 17.73
N PRO A 35 16.37 13.43 16.96
CA PRO A 35 17.52 14.33 16.84
C PRO A 35 17.09 15.64 16.18
N LYS A 36 17.74 16.75 16.57
CA LYS A 36 17.42 18.10 16.12
C LYS A 36 18.63 18.75 15.45
N GLN A 37 18.40 19.86 14.73
CA GLN A 37 19.44 20.72 14.13
C GLN A 37 20.31 20.00 13.09
N PHE A 38 19.71 19.17 12.24
CA PHE A 38 20.44 18.51 11.16
C PHE A 38 21.03 19.49 10.15
N SER A 39 20.34 20.61 9.90
CA SER A 39 20.74 21.65 8.93
C SER A 39 22.10 22.29 9.22
N ASN A 40 22.59 22.24 10.46
CA ASN A 40 23.89 22.81 10.86
C ASN A 40 24.93 21.73 11.17
N ASN A 41 24.66 20.47 10.78
CA ASN A 41 25.48 19.34 11.13
C ASN A 41 26.36 18.92 9.95
N THR A 42 27.66 19.21 10.04
CA THR A 42 28.64 18.87 9.01
C THR A 42 28.74 17.36 8.71
N THR A 43 28.40 16.51 9.68
CA THR A 43 28.34 15.05 9.47
C THR A 43 27.14 14.70 8.59
N PHE A 44 26.00 15.37 8.80
CA PHE A 44 24.84 15.19 7.93
C PHE A 44 25.11 15.71 6.53
N ASP A 45 25.73 16.89 6.38
CA ASP A 45 26.09 17.43 5.06
C ASP A 45 27.00 16.47 4.27
N ALA A 46 28.02 15.92 4.93
CA ALA A 46 28.89 14.92 4.34
C ALA A 46 28.13 13.65 3.94
N ALA A 47 27.15 13.22 4.75
CA ALA A 47 26.29 12.09 4.43
C ALA A 47 25.36 12.38 3.24
N ALA A 48 24.73 13.55 3.19
CA ALA A 48 23.89 13.99 2.09
C ALA A 48 24.65 14.03 0.77
N GLN A 49 25.85 14.64 0.76
CA GLN A 49 26.75 14.63 -0.41
C GLN A 49 27.13 13.21 -0.83
N LYS A 50 27.42 12.33 0.14
CA LYS A 50 27.74 10.92 -0.15
C LYS A 50 26.55 10.19 -0.77
N ILE A 51 25.32 10.46 -0.33
CA ILE A 51 24.10 9.90 -0.93
C ILE A 51 23.96 10.37 -2.38
N SER A 52 24.04 11.67 -2.64
CA SER A 52 23.98 12.23 -4.00
C SER A 52 25.02 11.61 -4.93
N ASN A 53 26.28 11.55 -4.47
CA ASN A 53 27.37 10.95 -5.24
C ASN A 53 27.12 9.45 -5.55
N LYS A 54 26.50 8.71 -4.63
CA LYS A 54 26.16 7.29 -4.83
C LYS A 54 25.00 7.10 -5.79
N LEU A 55 24.01 8.01 -5.78
CA LEU A 55 22.94 8.01 -6.77
C LEU A 55 23.50 8.30 -8.16
N ASP A 56 24.37 9.30 -8.29
CA ASP A 56 25.03 9.62 -9.57
C ASP A 56 25.89 8.44 -10.08
N GLU A 57 26.60 7.76 -9.18
CA GLU A 57 27.36 6.56 -9.51
C GLU A 57 26.45 5.44 -10.01
N ALA A 58 25.33 5.17 -9.31
CA ALA A 58 24.36 4.16 -9.72
C ALA A 58 23.75 4.44 -11.09
N ILE A 59 23.40 5.71 -11.36
CA ILE A 59 22.91 6.16 -12.67
C ILE A 59 23.96 5.95 -13.76
N ARG A 60 25.20 6.40 -13.52
CA ARG A 60 26.30 6.23 -14.48
C ARG A 60 26.58 4.75 -14.77
N SER A 61 26.56 3.90 -13.75
CA SER A 61 26.75 2.46 -13.88
C SER A 61 25.61 1.78 -14.64
N ALA A 62 24.37 2.28 -14.54
CA ALA A 62 23.23 1.72 -15.24
C ALA A 62 23.33 1.87 -16.77
N PHE A 63 23.91 2.96 -17.28
CA PHE A 63 24.08 3.17 -18.73
C PHE A 63 25.01 2.15 -19.41
N GLY A 64 26.00 1.61 -18.68
CA GLY A 64 27.02 0.71 -19.23
C GLY A 64 26.83 -0.77 -18.87
N SER A 65 25.80 -1.11 -18.09
CA SER A 65 25.57 -2.47 -17.64
C SER A 65 24.73 -3.27 -18.64
N GLN A 66 25.08 -4.53 -18.87
CA GLN A 66 24.24 -5.46 -19.63
C GLN A 66 22.96 -5.84 -18.87
N ASN A 67 23.01 -5.79 -17.53
CA ASN A 67 21.89 -6.08 -16.63
C ASN A 67 21.83 -4.99 -15.56
N PRO A 68 21.39 -3.77 -15.89
CA PRO A 68 21.31 -2.70 -14.91
C PRO A 68 20.18 -2.97 -13.91
N VAL A 69 20.33 -2.49 -12.67
CA VAL A 69 19.29 -2.60 -11.63
C VAL A 69 18.03 -1.82 -12.01
N PHE A 70 18.18 -0.75 -12.79
CA PHE A 70 17.09 0.03 -13.37
C PHE A 70 17.53 0.64 -14.70
N ASP A 71 16.59 0.97 -15.57
CA ASP A 71 16.88 1.65 -16.84
C ASP A 71 17.03 3.16 -16.61
N ALA A 72 18.27 3.66 -16.61
CA ALA A 72 18.57 5.08 -16.46
C ALA A 72 18.12 5.95 -17.65
N ASN A 73 17.89 5.38 -18.84
CA ASN A 73 17.32 6.12 -19.96
C ASN A 73 15.82 6.35 -19.80
N ALA A 74 15.11 5.43 -19.14
CA ALA A 74 13.66 5.50 -18.97
C ALA A 74 13.21 6.02 -17.60
N THR A 75 14.02 5.86 -16.56
CA THR A 75 13.62 6.10 -15.16
C THR A 75 14.20 7.39 -14.61
N SER A 76 13.35 8.36 -14.30
CA SER A 76 13.75 9.57 -13.56
C SER A 76 13.53 9.39 -12.06
N LEU A 77 14.25 10.16 -11.24
CA LEU A 77 14.21 10.06 -9.78
C LEU A 77 13.95 11.43 -9.15
N ALA A 78 13.16 11.45 -8.09
CA ALA A 78 13.05 12.57 -7.15
C ALA A 78 13.20 11.99 -5.74
N LEU A 79 14.19 12.47 -5.00
CA LEU A 79 14.47 12.07 -3.63
C LEU A 79 14.56 13.31 -2.75
N GLN A 80 13.84 13.28 -1.63
CA GLN A 80 13.91 14.31 -0.62
C GLN A 80 14.14 13.66 0.75
N ILE A 81 15.08 14.19 1.52
CA ILE A 81 15.27 13.83 2.93
C ILE A 81 14.97 15.09 3.73
N PHE A 82 14.09 14.98 4.72
CA PHE A 82 13.66 16.12 5.53
C PHE A 82 13.56 15.72 7.00
N SER A 83 13.43 16.74 7.84
CA SER A 83 13.22 16.64 9.28
C SER A 83 12.07 17.57 9.65
N VAL A 84 11.22 17.14 10.58
CA VAL A 84 10.06 17.93 11.03
C VAL A 84 10.46 19.19 11.81
N GLU A 85 11.73 19.28 12.21
CA GLU A 85 12.29 20.43 12.93
C GLU A 85 12.95 21.46 12.00
N ASP A 86 13.12 21.14 10.72
CA ASP A 86 13.81 21.97 9.74
C ASP A 86 12.81 22.55 8.72
N SER A 87 12.91 23.83 8.41
CA SER A 87 11.98 24.53 7.50
C SER A 87 12.21 24.19 6.03
N THR A 88 13.34 23.56 5.70
CA THR A 88 13.72 23.15 4.35
C THR A 88 14.22 21.72 4.37
N PRO A 89 14.07 20.98 3.25
CA PRO A 89 14.63 19.65 3.15
C PRO A 89 16.15 19.64 3.36
N LEU A 90 16.63 18.61 4.03
CA LEU A 90 18.05 18.38 4.31
C LEU A 90 18.82 17.86 3.08
N LEU A 91 18.12 17.17 2.18
CA LEU A 91 18.63 16.79 0.87
C LEU A 91 17.49 16.85 -0.15
N GLN A 92 17.78 17.39 -1.33
CA GLN A 92 16.95 17.28 -2.52
C GLN A 92 17.83 16.78 -3.65
N TYR A 93 17.39 15.72 -4.31
CA TYR A 93 18.11 15.11 -5.42
C TYR A 93 17.13 14.75 -6.52
N TYR A 94 17.42 15.23 -7.73
CA TYR A 94 16.60 14.98 -8.91
C TYR A 94 17.47 14.47 -10.05
N TYR A 95 16.96 13.45 -10.73
CA TYR A 95 17.55 12.92 -11.94
C TYR A 95 16.48 12.84 -13.01
N THR A 96 16.74 13.42 -14.18
CA THR A 96 15.82 13.37 -15.32
C THR A 96 16.38 12.44 -16.39
N SER A 97 15.66 11.37 -16.70
CA SER A 97 16.03 10.38 -17.70
C SER A 97 15.97 10.94 -19.14
N THR A 98 16.72 10.35 -20.06
CA THR A 98 16.73 10.74 -21.48
C THR A 98 15.34 10.72 -22.11
N LEU A 99 14.51 9.71 -21.79
CA LEU A 99 13.14 9.60 -22.30
C LEU A 99 12.20 10.65 -21.71
N THR A 100 12.49 11.17 -20.51
CA THR A 100 11.73 12.28 -19.93
C THR A 100 12.15 13.61 -20.57
N GLN A 101 13.46 13.83 -20.76
CA GLN A 101 13.99 15.04 -21.40
C GLN A 101 13.46 15.23 -22.83
N THR A 102 13.26 14.13 -23.55
CA THR A 102 12.77 14.11 -24.93
C THR A 102 11.26 13.89 -25.06
N ALA A 103 10.53 13.85 -23.94
CA ALA A 103 9.09 13.62 -23.94
C ALA A 103 8.32 14.75 -24.67
N THR A 104 7.26 14.38 -25.38
CA THR A 104 6.38 15.32 -26.08
C THR A 104 5.27 15.87 -25.19
N THR A 105 4.94 15.15 -24.11
CA THR A 105 3.91 15.47 -23.11
C THR A 105 4.52 15.27 -21.72
N GLY A 106 4.05 16.00 -20.71
CA GLY A 106 4.64 15.92 -19.37
C GLY A 106 5.75 16.93 -19.12
N VAL A 107 6.34 16.83 -17.93
CA VAL A 107 7.57 17.56 -17.60
C VAL A 107 8.74 17.01 -18.40
N ARG A 108 9.70 17.90 -18.72
CA ARG A 108 10.98 17.52 -19.36
C ARG A 108 12.18 17.63 -18.42
N VAL A 109 11.96 18.15 -17.22
CA VAL A 109 12.93 18.25 -16.14
C VAL A 109 12.18 17.86 -14.87
N VAL A 110 12.73 16.91 -14.13
CA VAL A 110 12.21 16.52 -12.82
C VAL A 110 12.74 17.48 -11.76
N ASP A 111 11.82 17.96 -10.93
CA ASP A 111 12.04 18.89 -9.84
C ASP A 111 11.11 18.58 -8.65
N GLU A 112 11.10 19.45 -7.65
CA GLU A 112 10.23 19.34 -6.46
C GLU A 112 8.73 19.41 -6.75
N ASN A 113 8.33 19.93 -7.91
CA ASN A 113 6.93 20.15 -8.28
C ASN A 113 6.39 19.07 -9.23
N THR A 114 7.26 18.16 -9.67
CA THR A 114 6.91 17.08 -10.58
C THR A 114 5.96 16.08 -9.93
N VAL A 115 4.86 15.75 -10.60
CA VAL A 115 3.83 14.83 -10.09
C VAL A 115 4.09 13.42 -10.60
N PHE A 116 4.06 12.47 -9.65
CA PHE A 116 4.23 11.04 -9.89
C PHE A 116 2.93 10.29 -9.59
N ARG A 117 2.65 9.22 -10.34
CA ARG A 117 1.66 8.22 -9.89
C ARG A 117 2.28 7.44 -8.74
N ILE A 118 1.62 7.46 -7.58
CA ILE A 118 2.17 6.87 -6.36
C ILE A 118 1.75 5.41 -6.14
N GLY A 119 0.78 4.91 -6.93
CA GLY A 119 0.35 3.51 -6.91
C GLY A 119 0.01 3.01 -5.51
N SER A 120 0.64 1.92 -5.08
CA SER A 120 0.35 1.30 -3.78
C SER A 120 0.70 2.16 -2.56
N VAL A 121 1.42 3.28 -2.71
CA VAL A 121 1.62 4.25 -1.61
C VAL A 121 0.28 4.82 -1.13
N THR A 122 -0.75 4.90 -1.99
CA THR A 122 -2.09 5.36 -1.61
C THR A 122 -2.69 4.58 -0.43
N LYS A 123 -2.32 3.30 -0.26
CA LYS A 123 -2.75 2.47 0.87
C LYS A 123 -2.40 3.06 2.24
N LEU A 124 -1.24 3.72 2.33
CA LEU A 124 -0.84 4.44 3.54
C LEU A 124 -1.79 5.59 3.82
N LEU A 125 -2.20 6.32 2.77
CA LEU A 125 -3.16 7.42 2.88
C LEU A 125 -4.55 6.90 3.27
N THR A 126 -4.99 5.77 2.72
CA THR A 126 -6.27 5.14 3.10
C THR A 126 -6.34 4.83 4.60
N VAL A 127 -5.30 4.19 5.15
CA VAL A 127 -5.25 3.88 6.59
C VAL A 127 -5.10 5.15 7.41
N PHE A 128 -4.32 6.12 6.96
CA PHE A 128 -4.15 7.40 7.65
C PHE A 128 -5.46 8.18 7.74
N LEU A 129 -6.23 8.26 6.65
CA LEU A 129 -7.56 8.86 6.65
C LEU A 129 -8.53 8.13 7.58
N PHE A 130 -8.50 6.79 7.59
CA PHE A 130 -9.30 6.02 8.52
C PHE A 130 -8.96 6.37 9.99
N LEU A 131 -7.66 6.48 10.30
CA LEU A 131 -7.19 6.84 11.63
C LEU A 131 -7.57 8.27 12.03
N ILE A 132 -7.55 9.22 11.09
CA ILE A 132 -8.02 10.60 11.34
C ILE A 132 -9.50 10.60 11.70
N GLU A 133 -10.34 9.90 10.93
CA GLU A 133 -11.79 9.95 11.08
C GLU A 133 -12.32 9.12 12.24
N LYS A 134 -11.75 7.92 12.46
CA LYS A 134 -12.30 6.91 13.39
C LYS A 134 -11.28 6.37 14.39
N GLY A 135 -10.01 6.71 14.27
CA GLY A 135 -8.95 6.06 15.05
C GLY A 135 -8.89 4.55 14.79
N ASN A 136 -8.38 3.79 15.77
CA ASN A 136 -8.24 2.34 15.67
C ASN A 136 -9.34 1.57 16.43
N VAL A 137 -10.30 2.26 17.04
CA VAL A 137 -11.29 1.63 17.93
C VAL A 137 -12.20 0.64 17.20
N LEU A 138 -12.42 0.83 15.88
CA LEU A 138 -13.26 -0.03 15.05
C LEU A 138 -12.49 -1.16 14.36
N PHE A 139 -11.19 -1.32 14.59
CA PHE A 139 -10.39 -2.31 13.86
C PHE A 139 -10.82 -3.76 14.12
N HIS A 140 -11.44 -4.03 15.26
CA HIS A 140 -11.97 -5.36 15.61
C HIS A 140 -13.36 -5.63 15.02
N GLU A 141 -14.00 -4.62 14.43
CA GLU A 141 -15.36 -4.75 13.93
C GLU A 141 -15.39 -5.48 12.59
N PRO A 142 -16.33 -6.43 12.39
CA PRO A 142 -16.54 -7.07 11.10
C PRO A 142 -16.91 -6.05 10.01
N VAL A 143 -16.29 -6.19 8.84
CA VAL A 143 -16.49 -5.26 7.71
C VAL A 143 -17.95 -5.23 7.22
N ILE A 144 -18.68 -6.34 7.34
CA ILE A 144 -20.09 -6.45 6.94
C ILE A 144 -21.00 -5.44 7.66
N LYS A 145 -20.56 -4.85 8.78
CA LYS A 145 -21.29 -3.76 9.44
C LYS A 145 -21.31 -2.47 8.63
N TYR A 146 -20.37 -2.30 7.69
CA TYR A 146 -20.12 -1.05 6.99
C TYR A 146 -20.05 -1.20 5.46
N VAL A 147 -20.17 -2.43 4.94
CA VAL A 147 -20.20 -2.68 3.48
C VAL A 147 -21.40 -3.57 3.16
N PRO A 148 -22.52 -3.00 2.67
CA PRO A 148 -23.76 -3.72 2.45
C PRO A 148 -23.64 -4.94 1.52
N GLU A 149 -22.84 -4.85 0.46
CA GLU A 149 -22.64 -5.94 -0.51
C GLU A 149 -22.01 -7.18 0.14
N LEU A 150 -21.10 -6.97 1.10
CA LEU A 150 -20.48 -8.06 1.85
C LEU A 150 -21.45 -8.67 2.87
N ARG A 151 -22.33 -7.85 3.45
CA ARG A 151 -23.39 -8.32 4.35
C ARG A 151 -24.38 -9.20 3.60
N GLU A 152 -24.84 -8.75 2.44
CA GLU A 152 -25.75 -9.51 1.60
C GLU A 152 -25.14 -10.86 1.18
N ALA A 153 -23.87 -10.86 0.76
CA ALA A 153 -23.15 -12.09 0.44
C ALA A 153 -23.07 -13.06 1.64
N ALA A 154 -22.81 -12.55 2.85
CA ALA A 154 -22.79 -13.36 4.06
C ALA A 154 -24.18 -13.94 4.40
N ASP A 155 -25.23 -13.11 4.29
CA ASP A 155 -26.61 -13.52 4.54
C ASP A 155 -27.08 -14.58 3.53
N ASP A 156 -26.68 -14.48 2.26
CA ASP A 156 -26.98 -15.47 1.22
C ASP A 156 -26.36 -16.84 1.51
N LEU A 157 -25.07 -16.86 1.89
CA LEU A 157 -24.40 -18.10 2.27
C LEU A 157 -25.10 -18.77 3.46
N ARG A 158 -25.52 -17.97 4.45
CA ARG A 158 -26.27 -18.45 5.61
C ARG A 158 -27.64 -19.01 5.22
N ARG A 159 -28.40 -18.31 4.37
CA ARG A 159 -29.74 -18.73 3.91
C ARG A 159 -29.71 -20.04 3.13
N ASN A 160 -28.67 -20.26 2.33
CA ASN A 160 -28.51 -21.45 1.51
C ASN A 160 -28.00 -22.67 2.29
N GLY A 161 -27.82 -22.57 3.61
CA GLY A 161 -27.35 -23.67 4.45
C GLY A 161 -25.95 -24.15 4.11
N ILE A 162 -25.14 -23.28 3.51
CA ILE A 162 -23.77 -23.58 3.09
C ILE A 162 -22.90 -23.60 4.36
N GLU A 163 -22.63 -24.81 4.87
CA GLU A 163 -21.86 -25.03 6.11
C GLU A 163 -20.36 -24.67 5.99
N LYS A 164 -19.67 -24.72 7.13
CA LYS A 164 -18.23 -24.42 7.32
C LYS A 164 -17.27 -25.18 6.38
N GLU A 165 -17.72 -26.25 5.73
CA GLU A 165 -16.92 -27.02 4.76
C GLU A 165 -16.63 -26.25 3.46
N VAL A 166 -17.32 -25.12 3.22
CA VAL A 166 -17.18 -24.30 2.02
C VAL A 166 -16.32 -23.04 2.25
N ARG A 167 -15.59 -23.01 3.37
CA ARG A 167 -14.57 -21.98 3.69
C ARG A 167 -13.39 -21.93 2.71
N ILE A 168 -13.28 -22.94 1.87
CA ILE A 168 -12.31 -23.00 0.77
C ILE A 168 -12.81 -22.23 -0.45
N ASP A 169 -14.14 -22.17 -0.65
CA ASP A 169 -14.73 -21.55 -1.84
C ASP A 169 -15.26 -20.14 -1.61
N TYR A 170 -15.63 -19.80 -0.37
CA TYR A 170 -16.16 -18.49 -0.02
C TYR A 170 -15.43 -17.84 1.15
N VAL A 171 -15.21 -16.54 1.03
CA VAL A 171 -14.70 -15.70 2.11
C VAL A 171 -15.75 -15.63 3.22
N CYS A 172 -15.34 -15.92 4.47
CA CYS A 172 -16.18 -15.72 5.64
C CYS A 172 -16.20 -14.23 6.03
N TRP A 173 -16.98 -13.41 5.31
CA TRP A 173 -17.02 -11.96 5.52
C TRP A 173 -17.42 -11.52 6.93
N GLU A 174 -18.13 -12.38 7.68
CA GLU A 174 -18.47 -12.14 9.09
C GLU A 174 -17.24 -12.13 10.02
N GLU A 175 -16.16 -12.80 9.59
CA GLU A 175 -14.89 -12.89 10.33
C GLU A 175 -13.88 -11.82 9.88
N VAL A 176 -14.04 -11.29 8.66
CA VAL A 176 -13.13 -10.26 8.13
C VAL A 176 -13.38 -8.92 8.84
N THR A 177 -12.36 -8.44 9.55
CA THR A 177 -12.44 -7.18 10.29
C THR A 177 -11.85 -6.00 9.52
N ILE A 178 -12.21 -4.77 9.94
CA ILE A 178 -11.60 -3.53 9.44
C ILE A 178 -10.07 -3.54 9.59
N GLY A 179 -9.57 -4.00 10.75
CA GLY A 179 -8.14 -4.07 11.04
C GLY A 179 -7.43 -5.08 10.14
N GLU A 180 -8.06 -6.20 9.84
CA GLU A 180 -7.53 -7.22 8.92
C GLU A 180 -7.43 -6.72 7.48
N LEU A 181 -8.38 -5.91 7.02
CA LEU A 181 -8.27 -5.22 5.73
C LEU A 181 -7.10 -4.23 5.73
N ALA A 182 -7.01 -3.39 6.76
CA ALA A 182 -5.96 -2.37 6.90
C ALA A 182 -4.54 -2.95 7.05
N SER A 183 -4.41 -4.23 7.45
CA SER A 183 -3.14 -4.88 7.75
C SER A 183 -2.75 -6.00 6.76
N GLN A 184 -3.49 -6.16 5.65
CA GLN A 184 -3.27 -7.25 4.69
C GLN A 184 -3.50 -8.65 5.29
N LEU A 185 -4.31 -8.76 6.34
CA LEU A 185 -4.60 -10.01 7.07
C LEU A 185 -5.99 -10.59 6.76
N SER A 186 -6.78 -9.95 5.90
CA SER A 186 -8.14 -10.41 5.56
C SER A 186 -8.19 -11.73 4.78
N GLY A 187 -7.07 -12.15 4.19
CA GLY A 187 -6.98 -13.39 3.41
C GLY A 187 -7.74 -13.40 2.08
N ILE A 188 -8.29 -12.25 1.66
CA ILE A 188 -9.07 -12.13 0.42
C ILE A 188 -8.16 -12.02 -0.82
N SER A 189 -8.76 -12.20 -1.99
CA SER A 189 -8.04 -12.10 -3.27
C SER A 189 -7.35 -10.74 -3.46
N ARG A 190 -6.29 -10.72 -4.27
CA ARG A 190 -5.49 -9.51 -4.49
C ARG A 190 -6.35 -8.36 -5.04
N GLN A 191 -7.14 -8.64 -6.08
CA GLN A 191 -7.91 -7.64 -6.84
C GLN A 191 -8.88 -8.34 -7.80
N TYR A 192 -9.72 -7.59 -8.54
CA TYR A 192 -10.62 -8.14 -9.55
C TYR A 192 -10.33 -7.53 -10.93
N ALA A 193 -10.40 -8.30 -12.02
CA ALA A 193 -10.26 -7.82 -13.41
C ALA A 193 -8.94 -7.13 -13.83
N LEU A 194 -8.21 -6.44 -12.96
CA LEU A 194 -6.93 -5.83 -13.27
C LEU A 194 -5.87 -6.91 -13.53
N GLY A 195 -5.30 -6.90 -14.74
CA GLY A 195 -4.31 -7.89 -15.15
C GLY A 195 -4.88 -9.30 -15.29
N ASP A 196 -6.19 -9.43 -15.57
CA ASP A 196 -6.82 -10.72 -15.78
C ASP A 196 -6.23 -11.44 -17.01
N LEU A 197 -5.99 -12.76 -16.89
CA LEU A 197 -5.36 -13.55 -17.94
C LEU A 197 -6.26 -13.75 -19.16
N SER A 198 -7.57 -13.54 -19.03
CA SER A 198 -8.53 -13.56 -20.13
C SER A 198 -8.13 -12.60 -21.27
N LEU A 199 -7.49 -11.48 -20.93
CA LEU A 199 -7.03 -10.44 -21.85
C LEU A 199 -5.95 -10.92 -22.85
N GLY A 200 -5.31 -12.06 -22.57
CA GLY A 200 -4.27 -12.68 -23.42
C GLY A 200 -4.69 -14.01 -24.07
N THR A 201 -5.94 -14.44 -23.91
CA THR A 201 -6.39 -15.80 -24.25
C THR A 201 -6.25 -16.18 -25.73
N SER A 202 -6.30 -15.20 -26.64
CA SER A 202 -6.12 -15.44 -28.08
C SER A 202 -4.79 -16.15 -28.41
N LYS A 203 -3.72 -15.84 -27.67
CA LYS A 203 -2.43 -16.52 -27.81
C LYS A 203 -2.46 -17.94 -27.26
N LEU A 204 -3.20 -18.19 -26.17
CA LEU A 204 -3.33 -19.51 -25.56
C LEU A 204 -4.12 -20.47 -26.45
N VAL A 205 -5.18 -19.96 -27.11
CA VAL A 205 -5.94 -20.74 -28.09
C VAL A 205 -5.05 -21.20 -29.25
N SER A 206 -4.12 -20.35 -29.70
CA SER A 206 -3.20 -20.69 -30.78
C SER A 206 -2.22 -21.83 -30.45
N VAL A 207 -2.01 -22.14 -29.16
CA VAL A 207 -1.14 -23.24 -28.69
C VAL A 207 -1.94 -24.43 -28.13
N GLY A 208 -3.24 -24.51 -28.42
CA GLY A 208 -4.08 -25.69 -28.14
C GLY A 208 -4.98 -25.61 -26.91
N PHE A 209 -5.04 -24.46 -26.22
CA PHE A 209 -6.04 -24.27 -25.16
C PHE A 209 -7.43 -24.03 -25.75
N SER A 210 -8.47 -24.44 -25.01
CA SER A 210 -9.86 -24.16 -25.39
C SER A 210 -10.17 -22.67 -25.28
N GLN A 211 -11.07 -22.18 -26.12
CA GLN A 211 -11.58 -20.81 -26.00
C GLN A 211 -12.33 -20.65 -24.69
N LEU A 212 -12.03 -19.56 -23.97
CA LEU A 212 -12.71 -19.25 -22.72
C LEU A 212 -14.16 -18.81 -23.00
N PRO A 213 -15.16 -19.32 -22.26
CA PRO A 213 -16.53 -18.82 -22.35
C PRO A 213 -16.61 -17.33 -22.05
N GLU A 214 -17.52 -16.61 -22.72
CA GLU A 214 -17.69 -15.16 -22.52
C GLU A 214 -18.07 -14.83 -21.06
N ALA A 215 -18.84 -15.70 -20.41
CA ALA A 215 -19.22 -15.55 -19.01
C ALA A 215 -18.04 -15.61 -18.01
N ASP A 216 -16.90 -16.16 -18.43
CA ASP A 216 -15.68 -16.29 -17.62
C ASP A 216 -14.70 -15.13 -17.88
N ILE A 217 -15.03 -14.21 -18.81
CA ILE A 217 -14.24 -13.01 -19.09
C ILE A 217 -14.81 -11.85 -18.27
N PRO A 218 -13.99 -11.16 -17.44
CA PRO A 218 -14.44 -9.95 -16.75
C PRO A 218 -14.95 -8.89 -17.75
N PRO A 219 -16.12 -8.27 -17.50
CA PRO A 219 -16.71 -7.28 -18.43
C PRO A 219 -16.05 -5.89 -18.35
N CYS A 220 -15.08 -5.72 -17.45
CA CYS A 220 -14.42 -4.46 -17.13
C CYS A 220 -12.95 -4.72 -16.77
N GLY A 221 -12.19 -3.66 -16.50
CA GLY A 221 -10.78 -3.72 -16.13
C GLY A 221 -9.84 -3.46 -17.30
N PRO A 222 -8.66 -2.84 -17.09
CA PRO A 222 -7.78 -2.44 -18.18
C PRO A 222 -7.38 -3.61 -19.10
N PRO A 223 -7.44 -3.47 -20.43
CA PRO A 223 -7.60 -2.23 -21.21
C PRO A 223 -9.05 -1.80 -21.47
N LEU A 224 -10.04 -2.54 -20.97
CA LEU A 224 -11.44 -2.10 -21.00
C LEU A 224 -11.65 -0.93 -20.03
N SER A 225 -12.86 -0.39 -20.01
CA SER A 225 -13.28 0.57 -18.99
C SER A 225 -13.04 -0.01 -17.59
N PRO A 226 -12.55 0.81 -16.64
CA PRO A 226 -12.42 0.36 -15.26
C PRO A 226 -13.77 -0.09 -14.70
N CYS A 227 -13.74 -1.07 -13.80
CA CYS A 227 -14.94 -1.57 -13.15
C CYS A 227 -15.61 -0.46 -12.32
N ASP A 228 -16.93 -0.50 -12.21
CA ASP A 228 -17.67 0.21 -11.17
C ASP A 228 -17.81 -0.65 -9.90
N ARG A 229 -18.33 -0.08 -8.81
CA ARG A 229 -18.52 -0.78 -7.53
C ARG A 229 -19.34 -2.06 -7.65
N THR A 230 -20.37 -2.05 -8.49
CA THR A 230 -21.24 -3.21 -8.70
C THR A 230 -20.47 -4.34 -9.39
N GLN A 231 -19.76 -4.01 -10.47
CA GLN A 231 -18.93 -4.96 -11.21
C GLN A 231 -17.77 -5.49 -10.35
N PHE A 232 -17.15 -4.63 -9.54
CA PHE A 232 -16.12 -4.99 -8.59
C PHE A 232 -16.61 -6.05 -7.59
N PHE A 233 -17.72 -5.79 -6.88
CA PHE A 233 -18.24 -6.77 -5.91
C PHE A 233 -18.76 -8.02 -6.60
N HIS A 234 -19.44 -7.90 -7.74
CA HIS A 234 -19.92 -9.04 -8.52
C HIS A 234 -18.77 -10.02 -8.86
N GLY A 235 -17.62 -9.49 -9.23
CA GLY A 235 -16.42 -10.26 -9.51
C GLY A 235 -15.69 -10.79 -8.27
N LEU A 236 -15.49 -9.90 -7.29
CA LEU A 236 -14.74 -10.19 -6.07
C LEU A 236 -15.41 -11.30 -5.25
N LEU A 237 -16.75 -11.25 -5.10
CA LEU A 237 -17.52 -12.20 -4.31
C LEU A 237 -17.50 -13.63 -4.87
N ARG A 238 -17.13 -13.81 -6.15
CA ARG A 238 -16.96 -15.12 -6.79
C ARG A 238 -15.55 -15.68 -6.63
N ARG A 239 -14.64 -14.94 -6.00
CA ARG A 239 -13.26 -15.40 -5.79
C ARG A 239 -13.16 -16.20 -4.49
N HIS A 240 -12.45 -17.32 -4.57
CA HIS A 240 -12.04 -18.08 -3.40
C HIS A 240 -11.17 -17.21 -2.46
N PRO A 241 -11.27 -17.39 -1.12
CA PRO A 241 -10.28 -16.87 -0.20
C PRO A 241 -8.88 -17.42 -0.55
N VAL A 242 -7.84 -16.60 -0.39
CA VAL A 242 -6.45 -17.05 -0.60
C VAL A 242 -5.97 -17.84 0.60
N VAL A 243 -6.32 -17.36 1.79
CA VAL A 243 -6.06 -17.98 3.10
C VAL A 243 -7.20 -17.60 4.05
N PRO A 244 -7.39 -18.32 5.18
CA PRO A 244 -8.32 -17.89 6.22
C PRO A 244 -7.97 -16.50 6.77
N SER A 245 -8.97 -15.74 7.23
CA SER A 245 -8.72 -14.43 7.83
C SER A 245 -7.80 -14.53 9.05
N ALA A 246 -6.99 -13.50 9.26
CA ALA A 246 -5.97 -13.38 10.30
C ALA A 246 -4.88 -14.47 10.32
N SER A 247 -4.84 -15.36 9.33
CA SER A 247 -3.88 -16.48 9.34
C SER A 247 -2.45 -16.08 8.93
N THR A 248 -2.31 -15.29 7.87
CA THR A 248 -1.01 -14.82 7.36
C THR A 248 -1.19 -13.59 6.47
N PRO A 249 -0.22 -12.66 6.42
CA PRO A 249 -0.31 -11.52 5.52
C PRO A 249 -0.34 -11.93 4.05
N ILE A 250 -1.34 -11.44 3.30
CA ILE A 250 -1.44 -11.58 1.85
C ILE A 250 -1.76 -10.23 1.24
N TYR A 251 -0.94 -9.80 0.29
CA TYR A 251 -1.12 -8.51 -0.37
C TYR A 251 -2.43 -8.47 -1.17
N SER A 252 -3.30 -7.53 -0.80
CA SER A 252 -4.57 -7.24 -1.45
C SER A 252 -4.74 -5.73 -1.69
N ASN A 253 -5.06 -5.39 -2.93
CA ASN A 253 -5.58 -4.09 -3.34
C ASN A 253 -7.05 -3.97 -2.97
N ALA A 254 -7.84 -5.02 -3.24
CA ALA A 254 -9.27 -5.08 -2.93
C ALA A 254 -9.55 -4.83 -1.43
N ALA A 255 -8.66 -5.28 -0.54
CA ALA A 255 -8.80 -5.02 0.89
C ALA A 255 -8.83 -3.52 1.22
N PHE A 256 -8.03 -2.72 0.53
CA PHE A 256 -7.96 -1.27 0.73
C PHE A 256 -9.12 -0.55 0.04
N GLN A 257 -9.62 -1.06 -1.09
CA GLN A 257 -10.85 -0.53 -1.69
C GLN A 257 -12.05 -0.74 -0.76
N ILE A 258 -12.20 -1.96 -0.23
CA ILE A 258 -13.26 -2.27 0.73
C ILE A 258 -13.12 -1.42 1.99
N LEU A 259 -11.89 -1.17 2.47
CA LEU A 259 -11.65 -0.27 3.60
C LEU A 259 -12.08 1.16 3.30
N ALA A 260 -11.84 1.68 2.09
CA ALA A 260 -12.33 2.98 1.68
C ALA A 260 -13.86 3.02 1.65
N TYR A 261 -14.54 2.05 1.04
CA TYR A 261 -16.00 1.97 1.05
C TYR A 261 -16.59 1.90 2.46
N ALA A 262 -15.96 1.14 3.36
CA ALA A 262 -16.38 1.08 4.75
C ALA A 262 -16.28 2.46 5.43
N LEU A 263 -15.19 3.20 5.18
CA LEU A 263 -15.00 4.55 5.70
C LEU A 263 -16.02 5.54 5.10
N GLU A 264 -16.28 5.46 3.79
CA GLU A 264 -17.28 6.28 3.11
C GLU A 264 -18.68 6.07 3.71
N GLU A 265 -19.09 4.81 3.92
CA GLU A 265 -20.37 4.46 4.55
C GLU A 265 -20.44 5.01 5.98
N MET A 266 -19.35 4.91 6.75
CA MET A 266 -19.29 5.39 8.12
C MET A 266 -19.35 6.91 8.28
N ILE A 267 -19.00 7.67 7.24
CA ILE A 267 -18.90 9.14 7.27
C ILE A 267 -19.99 9.81 6.41
N GLY A 268 -20.50 9.13 5.39
CA GLY A 268 -21.43 9.69 4.40
C GLY A 268 -20.76 10.63 3.40
N LYS A 269 -19.47 10.43 3.12
CA LYS A 269 -18.69 11.20 2.14
C LYS A 269 -17.80 10.27 1.31
N SER A 270 -17.53 10.64 0.07
CA SER A 270 -16.63 9.87 -0.79
C SER A 270 -15.17 9.98 -0.35
N PHE A 271 -14.36 8.97 -0.68
CA PHE A 271 -12.94 8.91 -0.37
C PHE A 271 -12.16 10.11 -0.94
N PRO A 272 -12.41 10.58 -2.19
CA PRO A 272 -11.80 11.81 -2.68
C PRO A 272 -12.14 13.05 -1.85
N GLU A 273 -13.37 13.17 -1.35
CA GLU A 273 -13.75 14.29 -0.47
C GLU A 273 -13.05 14.23 0.87
N LEU A 274 -12.90 13.03 1.45
CA LEU A 274 -12.14 12.83 2.69
C LEU A 274 -10.66 13.15 2.49
N LEU A 275 -10.04 12.63 1.43
CA LEU A 275 -8.64 12.95 1.10
C LEU A 275 -8.43 14.45 0.89
N GLN A 276 -9.35 15.10 0.18
CA GLN A 276 -9.29 16.53 -0.06
C GLN A 276 -9.34 17.31 1.26
N ARG A 277 -10.36 17.06 2.08
CA ARG A 277 -10.60 17.78 3.33
C ARG A 277 -9.50 17.54 4.36
N ASP A 278 -9.16 16.28 4.62
CA ASP A 278 -8.41 15.88 5.81
C ASP A 278 -6.90 15.85 5.58
N LEU A 279 -6.46 15.81 4.32
CA LEU A 279 -5.05 15.75 3.97
C LEU A 279 -4.62 16.89 3.03
N ILE A 280 -5.25 17.01 1.87
CA ILE A 280 -4.80 17.95 0.83
C ILE A 280 -4.99 19.40 1.29
N ASP A 281 -6.19 19.78 1.70
CA ASP A 281 -6.49 21.13 2.18
C ASP A 281 -5.82 21.40 3.53
N ALA A 282 -5.87 20.42 4.44
CA ALA A 282 -5.29 20.55 5.78
C ALA A 282 -3.77 20.79 5.78
N LEU A 283 -3.04 20.20 4.83
CA LEU A 283 -1.60 20.36 4.67
C LEU A 283 -1.21 21.34 3.56
N GLY A 284 -2.18 21.94 2.85
CA GLY A 284 -1.92 22.86 1.74
C GLY A 284 -1.18 22.20 0.56
N LEU A 285 -1.47 20.93 0.27
CA LEU A 285 -0.82 20.20 -0.83
C LEU A 285 -1.33 20.72 -2.19
N THR A 286 -0.47 21.33 -2.99
CA THR A 286 -0.84 21.99 -4.25
C THR A 286 -0.72 21.11 -5.50
N ARG A 287 -0.16 19.91 -5.34
CA ARG A 287 0.20 18.97 -6.43
C ARG A 287 -0.20 17.53 -6.12
N SER A 288 -1.22 17.34 -5.28
CA SER A 288 -1.76 16.03 -4.91
C SER A 288 -3.24 15.95 -5.28
N SER A 289 -3.66 14.83 -5.86
CA SER A 289 -5.04 14.58 -6.27
C SER A 289 -5.30 13.08 -6.36
N THR A 290 -6.57 12.66 -6.21
CA THR A 290 -7.00 11.28 -6.49
C THR A 290 -7.00 10.99 -7.98
N GLY A 291 -7.51 11.94 -8.77
CA GLY A 291 -7.58 11.85 -10.23
C GLY A 291 -6.28 12.27 -10.92
N LYS A 292 -6.19 11.95 -12.21
CA LYS A 292 -5.13 12.41 -13.12
C LYS A 292 -5.11 13.96 -13.15
N PRO A 293 -3.98 14.62 -12.81
CA PRO A 293 -3.85 16.08 -12.93
C PRO A 293 -3.56 16.50 -14.38
N ALA A 294 -3.40 17.80 -14.61
CA ALA A 294 -2.97 18.31 -15.92
C ALA A 294 -1.62 17.70 -16.32
N ASP A 295 -1.50 17.35 -17.61
CA ASP A 295 -0.33 16.64 -18.12
C ASP A 295 0.98 17.42 -17.91
N GLU A 296 0.94 18.76 -17.91
CA GLU A 296 2.12 19.62 -17.70
C GLU A 296 2.86 19.41 -16.38
N TYR A 297 2.20 18.84 -15.37
CA TYR A 297 2.82 18.55 -14.07
C TYR A 297 3.35 17.11 -13.98
N GLY A 298 2.89 16.21 -14.86
CA GLY A 298 3.16 14.79 -14.75
C GLY A 298 4.51 14.38 -15.32
N ILE A 299 5.16 13.40 -14.68
CA ILE A 299 6.23 12.64 -15.31
C ILE A 299 5.66 11.61 -16.29
N ILE A 300 5.81 11.88 -17.59
CA ILE A 300 5.20 11.09 -18.68
C ILE A 300 6.30 10.70 -19.66
N PRO A 301 7.10 9.65 -19.37
CA PRO A 301 8.15 9.22 -20.28
C PRO A 301 7.54 8.71 -21.58
N PHE A 302 8.13 9.10 -22.72
CA PHE A 302 7.69 8.78 -24.07
C PHE A 302 6.32 9.37 -24.46
N ASN A 303 5.21 8.78 -23.98
CA ASN A 303 3.85 9.30 -24.16
C ASN A 303 2.88 8.79 -23.08
N ALA A 304 1.67 9.37 -23.03
CA ALA A 304 0.66 9.06 -22.02
C ALA A 304 0.14 7.61 -22.06
N THR A 305 0.14 6.96 -23.22
CA THR A 305 -0.36 5.58 -23.41
C THR A 305 0.62 4.56 -22.85
N THR A 306 1.91 4.68 -23.18
CA THR A 306 2.95 3.73 -22.72
C THR A 306 3.32 3.92 -21.26
N SER A 307 3.21 5.15 -20.75
CA SER A 307 3.50 5.48 -19.33
C SER A 307 2.38 5.10 -18.37
N LEU A 308 1.24 4.63 -18.88
CA LEU A 308 0.01 4.40 -18.10
C LEU A 308 -0.44 5.66 -17.34
N TRP A 309 -0.04 6.84 -17.80
CA TRP A 309 -0.37 8.11 -17.14
C TRP A 309 -1.87 8.39 -17.13
N SER A 310 -2.58 7.98 -18.18
CA SER A 310 -4.03 8.12 -18.25
C SER A 310 -4.79 6.88 -17.75
N LEU A 311 -4.10 5.88 -17.16
CA LEU A 311 -4.74 4.65 -16.69
C LEU A 311 -5.57 4.92 -15.43
N ASP A 312 -6.89 4.94 -15.59
CA ASP A 312 -7.84 4.92 -14.48
C ASP A 312 -8.19 3.46 -14.14
N ILE A 313 -7.96 3.06 -12.89
CA ILE A 313 -8.27 1.72 -12.38
C ILE A 313 -9.44 1.71 -11.39
N ARG A 314 -10.03 2.87 -11.08
CA ARG A 314 -11.16 3.06 -10.14
C ARG A 314 -11.12 2.10 -8.95
N GLU A 315 -12.07 1.17 -8.88
CA GLU A 315 -12.34 0.33 -7.71
C GLU A 315 -11.27 -0.73 -7.43
N GLU A 316 -10.13 -0.68 -8.11
CA GLU A 316 -8.99 -1.52 -7.79
C GLU A 316 -8.20 -1.01 -6.59
N ILE A 317 -8.06 0.31 -6.43
CA ILE A 317 -7.33 0.98 -5.33
C ILE A 317 -8.01 2.33 -5.06
N PRO A 318 -8.13 2.76 -3.79
CA PRO A 318 -8.71 4.06 -3.43
C PRO A 318 -8.00 5.27 -4.04
#